data_AF-A0A4P6M1D1-F1
#
_entry.id   AF-A0A4P6M1D1-F1
#
_cell.length_a   1.000
_cell.length_b   1.000
_cell.length_c   1.000
_cell.angle_alpha   90.00
_cell.angle_beta   90.00
_cell.angle_gamma   90.00
#
_symmetry.space_group_name_H-M   'P 1'
#
loop_
_entity.id
_entity.type
_entity.pdbx_description
1 polymer ?
#
loop_
_entity_poly.entity_id
_entity_poly.type
_entity_poly.pdbx_seq_one_letter_code
_entity_poly.pdbx_strand_id
1 'polypeptide(L)' 'MSVNYRVSYFLDRFDFPVPQQLVEKYYRYKLGHPCFLMKQNGRWTIVSVQQ' A
#
# COMPACT_ATOMS: atom_id res chain seq x y z
N MET A 1 5.24 2.92 -7.19
CA MET A 1 5.68 1.51 -7.26
C MET A 1 4.47 0.61 -7.14
N SER A 2 4.33 -0.44 -7.95
CA SER A 2 3.21 -1.40 -7.80
C SER A 2 3.44 -2.32 -6.60
N VAL A 3 2.38 -2.62 -5.84
CA VAL A 3 2.49 -3.52 -4.69
C VAL A 3 2.63 -4.96 -5.19
N ASN A 4 3.36 -5.79 -4.45
CA ASN A 4 3.49 -7.21 -4.76
C ASN A 4 2.10 -7.89 -4.85
N TYR A 5 1.93 -8.84 -5.77
CA TYR A 5 0.67 -9.55 -5.99
C TYR A 5 0.10 -10.20 -4.72
N ARG A 6 0.95 -10.70 -3.81
CA ARG A 6 0.51 -11.27 -2.53
C ARG A 6 -0.11 -10.24 -1.61
N VAL A 7 0.50 -9.06 -1.54
CA VAL A 7 0.00 -7.94 -0.74
C VAL A 7 -1.27 -7.38 -1.40
N SER A 8 -1.30 -7.29 -2.72
CA SER A 8 -2.50 -6.90 -3.47
C SER A 8 -3.67 -7.85 -3.21
N TYR A 9 -3.45 -9.17 -3.23
CA TYR A 9 -4.46 -10.16 -2.91
C TYR A 9 -4.93 -10.07 -1.46
N PHE A 10 -4.00 -9.82 -0.53
CA PHE A 10 -4.33 -9.62 0.88
C PHE A 10 -5.18 -8.36 1.11
N LEU A 11 -4.82 -7.24 0.48
CA LEU A 11 -5.58 -5.99 0.56
C LEU A 11 -6.97 -6.11 -0.11
N ASP A 12 -7.08 -6.86 -1.21
CA ASP A 12 -8.35 -7.08 -1.89
C ASP A 12 -9.28 -8.03 -1.11
N ARG A 13 -8.70 -9.04 -0.45
CA ARG A 13 -9.45 -9.98 0.39
C ARG A 13 -9.90 -9.38 1.72
N PHE A 14 -9.11 -8.45 2.26
CA PHE A 14 -9.44 -7.75 3.49
C PHE A 14 -9.65 -6.26 3.17
N ASP A 15 -10.84 -5.94 2.64
CA ASP A 15 -11.32 -4.58 2.36
C ASP A 15 -11.61 -3.79 3.65
N PHE A 16 -10.75 -3.92 4.66
CA PHE A 16 -10.85 -3.26 5.96
C PHE A 16 -9.69 -2.28 6.15
N PRO A 17 -9.88 -1.19 6.91
CA PRO A 17 -8.84 -0.16 7.09
C PRO A 17 -7.59 -0.65 7.83
N VAL A 18 -7.71 -1.71 8.65
CA VAL A 18 -6.62 -2.26 9.48
C VAL A 18 -5.45 -2.81 8.64
N PRO A 19 -5.65 -3.72 7.67
CA PRO A 19 -4.57 -4.24 6.84
C PRO A 19 -3.92 -3.17 5.96
N GLN A 20 -4.69 -2.18 5.48
CA GLN A 20 -4.13 -1.08 4.68
C GLN A 20 -3.12 -0.26 5.50
N GLN A 21 -3.48 0.14 6.73
CA GLN A 21 -2.60 0.91 7.61
C GLN A 21 -1.31 0.16 7.97
N LEU A 22 -1.39 -1.16 8.17
CA LEU A 22 -0.22 -1.98 8.48
C LEU A 22 0.78 -2.00 7.30
N VAL A 23 0.26 -2.15 6.09
CA VAL A 23 1.05 -2.18 4.86
C VAL A 23 1.63 -0.81 4.56
N GLU A 24 0.87 0.28 4.72
CA GLU A 24 1.36 1.66 4.61
C GLU A 24 2.49 1.93 5.61
N LYS A 25 2.32 1.51 6.86
CA LYS A 25 3.36 1.61 7.89
C LYS A 25 4.61 0.85 7.50
N TYR A 26 4.48 -0.41 7.04
CA TYR A 26 5.60 -1.21 6.55
C TYR A 26 6.39 -0.50 5.44
N TYR A 27 5.69 0.01 4.41
CA TYR A 27 6.36 0.70 3.30
C TYR A 27 6.95 2.04 3.73
N ARG A 28 6.33 2.77 4.67
CA ARG A 28 6.86 4.01 5.22
C ARG A 28 8.19 3.78 5.95
N TYR A 29 8.29 2.72 6.75
CA TYR A 29 9.56 2.34 7.39
C TYR A 29 10.60 1.87 6.37
N LYS A 30 10.19 1.10 5.35
CA LYS A 30 11.11 0.56 4.34
C LYS A 30 11.66 1.64 3.40
N LEU A 31 10.83 2.61 3.02
CA LEU A 31 11.17 3.67 2.06
C LEU A 31 11.77 4.92 2.74
N GLY A 32 11.52 5.10 4.05
CA GLY A 32 12.05 6.23 4.81
C GLY A 32 11.32 7.57 4.57
N HIS A 33 10.23 7.56 3.80
CA HIS A 33 9.44 8.76 3.48
C HIS A 33 7.93 8.45 3.51
N PRO A 34 7.06 9.45 3.73
CA PRO A 34 5.62 9.24 3.77
C PRO A 34 5.09 8.66 2.45
N CYS A 35 4.31 7.59 2.57
CA CYS A 35 3.66 6.92 1.45
C CYS A 35 2.31 6.35 1.88
N PHE A 36 1.39 6.25 0.93
CA PHE A 36 0.05 5.70 1.12
C PHE A 36 -0.29 4.70 0.01
N LEU A 37 -1.24 3.81 0.30
CA LEU A 37 -1.74 2.84 -0.67
C LEU A 37 -2.93 3.44 -1.40
N MET A 38 -2.96 3.26 -2.71
CA MET A 38 -4.05 3.71 -3.56
C MET A 38 -4.38 2.63 -4.58
N LYS A 39 -5.68 2.33 -4.75
CA LYS A 39 -6.15 1.45 -5.81
C LYS A 39 -6.39 2.27 -7.07
N GLN A 40 -5.56 2.07 -8.09
CA GLN A 40 -5.67 2.72 -9.40
C GLN A 40 -5.89 1.66 -10.46
N ASN A 41 -6.94 1.82 -11.28
CA ASN A 41 -7.30 0.88 -12.35
C ASN A 41 -7.35 -0.59 -11.89
N GLY A 42 -7.95 -0.84 -10.71
CA GLY A 42 -8.05 -2.18 -10.12
C GLY A 42 -6.76 -2.74 -9.51
N ARG A 43 -5.65 -2.00 -9.53
CA ARG A 43 -4.38 -2.43 -8.94
C ARG A 43 -4.01 -1.56 -7.74
N TRP A 44 -3.61 -2.22 -6.66
CA TRP A 44 -3.00 -1.52 -5.54
C TRP A 44 -1.63 -0.96 -5.97
N THR A 45 -1.39 0.30 -5.60
CA THR A 45 -0.17 1.04 -5.92
C THR A 45 0.28 1.80 -4.67
N ILE A 46 1.60 1.82 -4.41
CA ILE A 46 2.18 2.67 -3.37
C ILE A 46 2.50 4.02 -4.00
N VAL A 47 1.87 5.06 -3.45
CA VAL A 47 2.12 6.44 -3.79
C VAL A 47 2.99 7.04 -2.69
N SER A 48 4.21 7.43 -3.05
CA SER A 48 5.10 8.18 -2.16
C SER A 48 4.84 9.67 -2.35
N VAL A 49 4.71 10.41 -1.25
CA VAL A 49 4.74 11.88 -1.28
C VAL A 49 6.21 12.27 -1.19
N GLN A 50 6.87 12.38 -2.34
CA GLN A 50 8.15 13.08 -2.41
C GLN A 50 7.82 14.57 -2.42
N GLN A 51 8.16 15.26 -1.33
CA GLN A 51 8.23 16.73 -1.32
C GLN A 51 9.48 17.19 -2.06
#